data_AF-A0A250IG41-F1
#
_entry.id   AF-A0A250IG41-F1
#
_cell.length_a   1.000
_cell.length_b   1.000
_cell.length_c   1.000
_cell.angle_alpha   90.00
_cell.angle_beta   90.00
_cell.angle_gamma   90.00
#
_symmetry.space_group_name_H-M   'P 1'
#
loop_
_entity.id
_entity.type
_entity.pdbx_description
1 polymer ?
#
loop_
_entity_poly.entity_id
_entity_poly.type
_entity_poly.pdbx_seq_one_letter_code
_entity_poly.pdbx_strand_id
1 'polypeptide(L)'
;MTPATLLLLSTMASGAPPTHEWSLYARSGVTAYLSDARTQGGVGGGIGLRDTVDGRWLLQGDLNALTGLGAVLAVRVGAGVQRQGAWAPAALLSLTGLFGDRLSFALPDRPLPVRGPALSLGVTLAPARFVLGGAQVSLLELGVGVGTERPGLGLMYGLTLLEVGVAL
;
A
#
# COMPACT_ATOMS: atom_id res chain seq x y z
N MET A 1 8.51 -5.20 44.00
CA MET A 1 8.83 -4.32 42.86
C MET A 1 9.97 -3.42 43.29
N THR A 2 11.12 -3.49 42.63
CA THR A 2 12.34 -2.78 43.04
C THR A 2 12.34 -1.35 42.47
N PRO A 3 12.97 -0.37 43.16
CA PRO A 3 13.04 1.02 42.71
C PRO A 3 13.70 1.21 41.33
N ALA A 4 14.48 0.21 40.87
CA ALA A 4 15.06 0.16 39.54
C ALA A 4 14.00 0.07 38.41
N THR A 5 12.85 -0.57 38.65
CA THR A 5 11.77 -0.67 37.65
C THR A 5 11.09 0.69 37.42
N LEU A 6 10.98 1.53 38.45
CA LEU A 6 10.37 2.87 38.33
C LEU A 6 11.27 3.88 37.60
N LEU A 7 12.60 3.73 37.70
CA LEU A 7 13.57 4.56 36.99
C LEU A 7 13.73 4.23 35.50
N LEU A 8 13.37 3.01 35.09
CA LEU A 8 13.36 2.58 33.68
C LEU A 8 12.07 2.99 32.94
N LEU A 9 10.97 3.22 33.66
CA LEU A 9 9.73 3.73 33.08
C LEU A 9 9.72 5.26 32.93
N SER A 10 10.46 5.99 33.76
CA SER A 10 10.53 7.45 33.68
C SER A 10 11.44 7.96 32.56
N THR A 11 12.39 7.16 32.06
CA THR A 11 13.25 7.50 30.92
C THR A 11 12.60 7.28 29.55
N MET A 12 11.51 6.51 29.48
CA MET A 12 10.73 6.34 28.24
C MET A 12 9.74 7.49 27.99
N ALA A 13 9.54 8.38 28.97
CA ALA A 13 8.53 9.44 28.93
C ALA A 13 9.09 10.84 28.62
N SER A 14 10.39 10.98 28.32
CA SER A 14 11.01 12.27 27.97
C SER A 14 11.19 12.49 26.46
N GLY A 15 10.42 11.80 25.62
CA GLY A 15 10.38 12.06 24.18
C GLY A 15 9.48 13.25 23.90
N ALA A 16 9.93 14.19 23.06
CA ALA A 16 9.03 15.16 22.46
C ALA A 16 7.84 14.43 21.80
N PRO A 17 6.63 15.02 21.79
CA PRO A 17 5.49 14.38 21.14
C PRO A 17 5.81 14.13 19.66
N PRO A 18 5.35 13.00 19.09
CA PRO A 18 5.60 12.68 17.69
C PRO A 18 5.01 13.76 16.79
N THR A 19 5.75 14.11 15.75
CA THR A 19 5.35 15.12 14.77
C THR A 19 4.60 14.42 13.64
N HIS A 20 3.32 14.74 13.48
CA HIS A 20 2.47 14.17 12.43
C HIS A 20 2.33 15.16 11.26
N GLU A 21 2.55 14.69 10.04
CA GLU A 21 2.31 15.43 8.81
C GLU A 21 1.33 14.65 7.94
N TRP A 22 0.08 15.11 7.92
CA TRP A 22 -0.97 14.52 7.10
C TRP A 22 -0.87 15.04 5.68
N SER A 23 -1.06 14.15 4.71
CA SER A 23 -1.10 14.51 3.30
C SER A 23 -2.22 13.78 2.59
N LEU A 24 -2.90 14.50 1.71
CA LEU A 24 -3.83 13.94 0.74
C LEU A 24 -3.08 13.71 -0.56
N TYR A 25 -3.22 12.55 -1.17
CA TYR A 25 -2.58 12.26 -2.44
C TYR A 25 -3.52 11.63 -3.46
N ALA A 26 -3.19 11.85 -4.73
CA ALA A 26 -3.76 11.17 -5.87
C ALA A 26 -2.67 10.33 -6.56
N ARG A 27 -3.05 9.19 -7.11
CA ARG A 27 -2.12 8.26 -7.77
C ARG A 27 -2.71 7.66 -9.04
N SER A 28 -1.83 7.23 -9.93
CA SER A 28 -2.19 6.49 -11.14
C SER A 28 -1.19 5.37 -11.40
N GLY A 29 -1.70 4.24 -11.92
CA GLY A 29 -0.87 3.07 -12.12
C GLY A 29 -1.61 1.85 -12.64
N VAL A 30 -0.92 0.72 -12.55
CA VAL A 30 -1.36 -0.61 -12.97
C VAL A 30 -1.27 -1.53 -11.76
N THR A 31 -2.30 -2.34 -11.57
CA THR A 31 -2.30 -3.43 -10.61
C THR A 31 -2.75 -4.69 -11.31
N ALA A 32 -2.03 -5.79 -11.12
CA ALA A 32 -2.41 -7.10 -11.63
C ALA A 32 -2.30 -8.13 -10.51
N TYR A 33 -3.34 -8.92 -10.35
CA TYR A 33 -3.41 -10.06 -9.45
C TYR A 33 -3.62 -11.31 -10.28
N LEU A 34 -2.72 -12.27 -10.11
CA LEU A 34 -2.65 -13.50 -10.89
C LEU A 34 -2.69 -14.69 -9.94
N SER A 35 -3.69 -15.54 -10.07
CA SER A 35 -3.77 -16.83 -9.39
C SER A 35 -4.32 -17.91 -10.33
N ASP A 36 -4.19 -19.18 -9.93
CA ASP A 36 -4.79 -20.30 -10.65
C ASP A 36 -6.32 -20.21 -10.76
N ALA A 37 -6.96 -19.41 -9.89
CA ALA A 37 -8.41 -19.30 -9.81
C ALA A 37 -8.96 -18.07 -10.54
N ARG A 38 -8.22 -16.95 -10.52
CA ARG A 38 -8.64 -15.71 -11.17
C ARG A 38 -7.49 -14.84 -11.60
N THR A 39 -7.78 -14.00 -12.58
CA THR A 39 -7.00 -12.81 -12.89
C THR A 39 -7.86 -11.57 -12.64
N GLN A 40 -7.32 -10.60 -11.91
CA GLN A 40 -8.01 -9.38 -11.53
C GLN A 40 -7.05 -8.20 -11.56
N GLY A 41 -7.52 -7.01 -11.93
CA GLY A 41 -6.68 -5.82 -11.96
C GLY A 41 -7.01 -4.91 -13.12
N GLY A 42 -6.06 -4.04 -13.47
CA GLY A 42 -6.22 -3.08 -14.53
C GLY A 42 -5.32 -1.88 -14.37
N VAL A 43 -5.59 -0.88 -15.20
CA VAL A 43 -4.99 0.45 -15.17
C VAL A 43 -6.01 1.43 -14.61
N GLY A 44 -5.55 2.37 -13.80
CA GLY A 44 -6.42 3.41 -13.29
C GLY A 44 -5.72 4.30 -12.28
N GLY A 45 -6.52 4.85 -11.38
CA GLY A 45 -6.04 5.82 -10.40
C GLY A 45 -6.95 5.93 -9.20
N GLY A 46 -6.48 6.69 -8.23
CA GLY A 46 -7.08 6.71 -6.92
C GLY A 46 -6.67 7.91 -6.10
N ILE A 47 -7.29 7.99 -4.92
CA ILE A 47 -6.99 8.97 -3.89
C ILE A 47 -6.69 8.26 -2.59
N GLY A 48 -5.87 8.88 -1.76
CA GLY A 48 -5.48 8.34 -0.48
C GLY A 48 -5.06 9.39 0.52
N LEU A 49 -4.93 8.95 1.76
CA LEU A 49 -4.46 9.72 2.89
C LEU A 49 -3.16 9.09 3.39
N ARG A 50 -2.21 9.92 3.77
CA ARG A 50 -0.92 9.52 4.35
C ARG A 50 -0.63 10.33 5.60
N ASP A 51 -0.17 9.67 6.63
CA ASP A 51 0.44 10.26 7.81
C ASP A 51 1.95 9.98 7.77
N THR A 52 2.74 11.04 7.87
CA THR A 52 4.19 10.95 8.03
C THR A 52 4.55 11.33 9.46
N VAL A 53 5.02 10.34 10.22
CA VAL A 53 5.45 10.54 11.62
C VAL A 53 6.96 10.77 11.67
N ASP A 54 7.36 11.90 12.25
CA ASP A 54 8.74 12.35 12.41
C ASP A 54 9.52 12.41 11.08
N GLY A 55 8.82 12.72 9.99
CA GLY A 55 9.38 12.78 8.64
C GLY A 55 9.88 11.43 8.09
N ARG A 56 9.68 10.33 8.81
CA ARG A 56 10.31 9.02 8.53
C ARG A 56 9.30 7.89 8.41
N TRP A 57 8.38 7.76 9.36
CA TRP A 57 7.43 6.66 9.36
C TRP A 57 6.23 7.03 8.54
N LEU A 58 5.77 6.10 7.72
CA LEU A 58 4.63 6.29 6.85
C LEU A 58 3.51 5.37 7.27
N LEU A 59 2.30 5.92 7.37
CA LEU A 59 1.06 5.18 7.36
C LEU A 59 0.22 5.73 6.21
N GLN A 60 -0.32 4.87 5.36
CA GLN A 60 -1.14 5.31 4.23
C GLN A 60 -2.30 4.38 3.97
N GLY A 61 -3.39 4.95 3.47
CA GLY A 61 -4.53 4.22 2.95
C GLY A 61 -5.05 4.86 1.67
N ASP A 62 -5.39 4.06 0.67
CA ASP A 62 -5.89 4.53 -0.62
C ASP A 62 -6.96 3.64 -1.24
N LEU A 63 -7.74 4.27 -2.11
CA LEU A 63 -8.80 3.69 -2.91
C LEU A 63 -8.50 3.97 -4.38
N ASN A 64 -8.46 2.94 -5.22
CA ASN A 64 -8.18 3.07 -6.65
C ASN A 64 -9.28 2.41 -7.47
N ALA A 65 -9.80 3.11 -8.46
CA ALA A 65 -10.65 2.55 -9.49
C ALA A 65 -9.77 2.09 -10.66
N LEU A 66 -9.88 0.81 -11.01
CA LEU A 66 -9.09 0.16 -12.04
C LEU A 66 -10.01 -0.39 -13.15
N THR A 67 -9.54 -0.28 -14.39
CA THR A 67 -10.24 -0.74 -15.59
C THR A 67 -9.31 -1.54 -16.50
N GLY A 68 -9.87 -2.32 -17.43
CA GLY A 68 -9.11 -3.09 -18.42
C GLY A 68 -9.32 -4.60 -18.32
N LEU A 69 -9.34 -5.17 -17.10
CA LEU A 69 -9.70 -6.58 -16.85
C LEU A 69 -11.07 -6.70 -16.14
N GLY A 70 -11.91 -5.69 -16.30
CA GLY A 70 -13.18 -5.48 -15.59
C GLY A 70 -13.18 -4.19 -14.77
N ALA A 71 -14.28 -3.89 -14.07
CA ALA A 71 -14.36 -2.81 -13.10
C ALA A 71 -13.89 -3.30 -11.72
N VAL A 72 -12.71 -2.86 -11.29
CA VAL A 72 -12.08 -3.30 -10.04
C VAL A 72 -11.85 -2.11 -9.12
N LEU A 73 -12.27 -2.23 -7.87
CA LEU A 73 -11.91 -1.30 -6.80
C LEU A 73 -10.78 -1.92 -5.99
N ALA A 74 -9.63 -1.26 -5.94
CA ALA A 74 -8.50 -1.66 -5.10
C ALA A 74 -8.45 -0.79 -3.84
N VAL A 75 -8.52 -1.43 -2.68
CA VAL A 75 -8.34 -0.81 -1.37
C VAL A 75 -6.98 -1.23 -0.84
N ARG A 76 -6.14 -0.27 -0.47
CA ARG A 76 -4.81 -0.54 0.05
C ARG A 76 -4.59 0.19 1.35
N VAL A 77 -3.94 -0.49 2.29
CA VAL A 77 -3.44 0.10 3.53
C VAL A 77 -1.99 -0.33 3.67
N GLY A 78 -1.10 0.59 4.01
CA GLY A 78 0.32 0.30 4.14
C GLY A 78 1.01 1.10 5.22
N ALA A 79 2.08 0.53 5.76
CA ALA A 79 2.94 1.15 6.74
C ALA A 79 4.40 0.93 6.33
N GLY A 80 5.26 1.90 6.59
CA GLY A 80 6.62 1.84 6.11
C GLY A 80 7.52 2.93 6.60
N VAL A 81 8.66 3.05 5.92
CA VAL A 81 9.69 4.05 6.20
C VAL A 81 10.05 4.81 4.93
N GLN A 82 10.40 6.07 5.11
CA GLN A 82 11.01 6.91 4.09
C GLN A 82 12.29 7.55 4.61
N ARG A 83 13.18 7.89 3.67
CA ARG A 83 14.33 8.74 3.94
C ARG A 83 13.85 10.20 4.09
N GLN A 84 14.48 10.95 4.99
CA GLN A 84 14.25 12.39 5.14
C GLN A 84 15.06 13.20 4.10
N GLY A 85 14.47 14.31 3.63
CA GLY A 85 15.09 15.25 2.69
C GLY A 85 14.30 15.40 1.39
N ALA A 86 14.86 16.16 0.44
CA ALA A 86 14.19 16.43 -0.84
C ALA A 86 14.03 15.18 -1.72
N TRP A 87 14.98 14.24 -1.66
CA TRP A 87 14.84 12.90 -2.20
C TRP A 87 14.54 11.93 -1.06
N ALA A 88 13.32 11.40 -1.07
CA ALA A 88 12.73 10.65 0.03
C ALA A 88 12.26 9.27 -0.44
N PRO A 89 13.18 8.38 -0.88
CA PRO A 89 12.81 7.03 -1.24
C PRO A 89 12.13 6.32 -0.06
N ALA A 90 11.11 5.52 -0.36
CA ALA A 90 10.31 4.85 0.66
C ALA A 90 10.12 3.36 0.39
N ALA A 91 9.89 2.61 1.47
CA ALA A 91 9.53 1.21 1.44
C ALA A 91 8.38 0.96 2.40
N LEU A 92 7.30 0.32 1.92
CA LEU A 92 6.08 0.08 2.67
C LEU A 92 5.68 -1.38 2.59
N LEU A 93 5.26 -1.94 3.72
CA LEU A 93 4.45 -3.15 3.76
C LEU A 93 3.00 -2.75 3.54
N SER A 94 2.28 -3.50 2.70
CA SER A 94 0.94 -3.15 2.25
C SER A 94 0.02 -4.35 2.22
N LEU A 95 -1.20 -4.17 2.72
CA LEU A 95 -2.32 -5.07 2.55
C LEU A 95 -3.25 -4.47 1.48
N THR A 96 -3.49 -5.23 0.43
CA THR A 96 -4.35 -4.80 -0.69
C THR A 96 -5.50 -5.76 -0.86
N GLY A 97 -6.70 -5.21 -1.03
CA GLY A 97 -7.93 -5.93 -1.37
C GLY A 97 -8.46 -5.48 -2.72
N LEU A 98 -8.74 -6.42 -3.61
CA LEU A 98 -9.37 -6.18 -4.90
C LEU A 98 -10.83 -6.65 -4.89
N PHE A 99 -11.73 -5.73 -5.21
CA PHE A 99 -13.18 -5.92 -5.22
C PHE A 99 -13.73 -5.68 -6.63
N GLY A 100 -14.84 -6.34 -6.96
CA GLY A 100 -15.51 -6.17 -8.26
C GLY A 100 -15.22 -7.31 -9.23
N ASP A 101 -15.15 -6.96 -10.51
CA ASP A 101 -15.08 -7.91 -11.62
C ASP A 101 -13.77 -8.70 -11.63
N ARG A 102 -13.83 -9.90 -12.20
CA ARG A 102 -12.69 -10.82 -12.28
C ARG A 102 -12.83 -11.75 -13.48
N LEU A 103 -11.70 -12.13 -14.04
CA LEU A 103 -11.63 -13.23 -15.01
C LEU A 103 -11.41 -14.52 -14.23
N SER A 104 -12.37 -15.43 -14.26
CA SER A 104 -12.28 -16.75 -13.62
C SER A 104 -11.96 -17.83 -14.64
N PHE A 105 -11.01 -18.71 -14.32
CA PHE A 105 -10.69 -19.87 -15.15
C PHE A 105 -11.43 -21.09 -14.62
N ALA A 106 -12.28 -21.69 -15.46
CA ALA A 106 -12.92 -22.96 -15.15
C ALA A 106 -11.96 -24.09 -15.50
N LEU A 107 -11.35 -24.72 -14.49
CA LEU A 107 -10.57 -25.94 -14.68
C LEU A 107 -11.50 -27.17 -14.60
N PRO A 108 -11.30 -28.20 -15.44
CA PRO A 108 -12.13 -29.41 -15.45
C PRO A 108 -12.31 -30.08 -14.08
N ASP A 109 -11.29 -29.99 -13.22
CA ASP A 109 -11.28 -30.64 -11.89
C ASP A 109 -11.65 -29.70 -10.72
N ARG A 110 -12.10 -28.46 -10.97
CA ARG A 110 -12.38 -27.48 -9.90
C ARG A 110 -13.68 -26.70 -10.11
N PRO A 111 -14.81 -27.16 -9.55
CA PRO A 111 -16.12 -26.56 -9.81
C PRO A 111 -16.50 -25.35 -8.94
N LEU A 112 -15.70 -24.95 -7.93
CA LEU A 112 -16.10 -23.89 -7.01
C LEU A 112 -15.37 -22.57 -7.30
N PRO A 113 -16.08 -21.50 -7.72
CA PRO A 113 -15.48 -20.18 -7.85
C PRO A 113 -15.08 -19.67 -6.46
N VAL A 114 -13.85 -19.16 -6.34
CA VAL A 114 -13.38 -18.54 -5.09
C VAL A 114 -14.36 -17.41 -4.71
N ARG A 115 -14.77 -17.33 -3.45
CA ARG A 115 -15.69 -16.27 -2.98
C ARG A 115 -14.89 -15.14 -2.33
N GLY A 116 -15.37 -13.90 -2.50
CA GLY A 116 -14.81 -12.72 -1.84
C GLY A 116 -13.67 -12.03 -2.61
N PRO A 117 -13.15 -10.92 -2.05
CA PRO A 117 -12.10 -10.12 -2.67
C PRO A 117 -10.78 -10.89 -2.78
N ALA A 118 -9.91 -10.47 -3.70
CA ALA A 118 -8.52 -10.92 -3.69
C ALA A 118 -7.76 -10.12 -2.64
N LEU A 119 -7.22 -10.80 -1.64
CA LEU A 119 -6.38 -10.17 -0.62
C LEU A 119 -4.93 -10.53 -0.86
N SER A 120 -4.04 -9.55 -0.76
CA SER A 120 -2.59 -9.75 -0.86
C SER A 120 -1.85 -8.94 0.19
N LEU A 121 -0.79 -9.53 0.74
CA LEU A 121 0.22 -8.85 1.54
C LEU A 121 1.46 -8.68 0.68
N GLY A 122 2.00 -7.46 0.60
CA GLY A 122 3.12 -7.17 -0.28
C GLY A 122 3.96 -5.99 0.16
N VAL A 123 5.10 -5.82 -0.51
CA VAL A 123 6.01 -4.70 -0.31
C VAL A 123 5.90 -3.76 -1.49
N THR A 124 5.84 -2.46 -1.20
CA THR A 124 5.90 -1.38 -2.19
C THR A 124 7.17 -0.57 -1.98
N LEU A 125 7.95 -0.37 -3.03
CA LEU A 125 9.14 0.46 -3.05
C LEU A 125 8.89 1.70 -3.90
N ALA A 126 9.18 2.88 -3.38
CA ALA A 126 9.05 4.16 -4.07
C ALA A 126 10.43 4.83 -4.19
N PRO A 127 11.30 4.38 -5.12
CA PRO A 127 12.67 4.89 -5.23
C PRO A 127 12.74 6.32 -5.77
N ALA A 128 11.78 6.72 -6.61
CA ALA A 128 11.72 8.03 -7.27
C ALA A 128 10.69 8.94 -6.59
N ARG A 129 10.82 9.09 -5.27
CA ARG A 129 9.96 9.94 -4.44
C ARG A 129 10.71 11.19 -3.98
N PHE A 130 10.03 12.32 -4.09
CA PHE A 130 10.58 13.65 -3.82
C PHE A 130 9.62 14.46 -2.94
N VAL A 131 10.18 15.31 -2.08
CA VAL A 131 9.44 16.24 -1.23
C VAL A 131 9.88 17.66 -1.58
N LEU A 132 8.94 18.49 -2.01
CA LEU A 132 9.17 19.88 -2.40
C LEU A 132 8.11 20.79 -1.78
N GLY A 133 8.51 21.61 -0.80
CA GLY A 133 7.67 22.69 -0.27
C GLY A 133 6.29 22.24 0.24
N GLY A 134 6.21 21.10 0.93
CA GLY A 134 4.95 20.52 1.44
C GLY A 134 4.18 19.68 0.41
N ALA A 135 4.66 19.59 -0.84
CA ALA A 135 4.17 18.63 -1.81
C ALA A 135 5.09 17.41 -1.86
N GLN A 136 4.50 16.24 -2.08
CA GLN A 136 5.22 14.98 -2.27
C GLN A 136 4.89 14.43 -3.65
N VAL A 137 5.91 14.09 -4.44
CA VAL A 137 5.74 13.54 -5.79
C VAL A 137 6.49 12.23 -5.89
N SER A 138 5.82 11.17 -6.33
CA SER A 138 6.44 9.89 -6.65
C SER A 138 6.25 9.58 -8.13
N LEU A 139 7.35 9.40 -8.86
CA LEU A 139 7.32 9.06 -10.28
C LEU A 139 7.36 7.55 -10.53
N LEU A 140 7.71 6.77 -9.51
CA LEU A 140 7.81 5.33 -9.63
C LEU A 140 7.57 4.67 -8.29
N GLU A 141 6.57 3.80 -8.24
CA GLU A 141 6.42 2.84 -7.16
C GLU A 141 6.24 1.43 -7.70
N LEU A 142 6.97 0.48 -7.14
CA LEU A 142 6.97 -0.92 -7.51
C LEU A 142 6.41 -1.74 -6.35
N GLY A 143 5.30 -2.41 -6.57
CA GLY A 143 4.64 -3.29 -5.62
C GLY A 143 4.75 -4.75 -6.03
N VAL A 144 5.11 -5.62 -5.09
CA VAL A 144 4.97 -7.07 -5.24
C VAL A 144 4.34 -7.65 -3.98
N GLY A 145 3.39 -8.56 -4.15
CA GLY A 145 2.68 -9.18 -3.04
C GLY A 145 2.26 -10.60 -3.31
N VAL A 146 1.91 -11.28 -2.22
CA VAL A 146 1.38 -12.64 -2.23
C VAL A 146 -0.01 -12.65 -1.61
N GLY A 147 -0.94 -13.31 -2.29
CA GLY A 147 -2.31 -13.49 -1.86
C GLY A 147 -2.62 -14.93 -1.51
N THR A 148 -3.58 -15.13 -0.61
CA THR A 148 -3.88 -16.42 0.02
C THR A 148 -5.00 -17.18 -0.69
N GLU A 149 -5.08 -17.06 -2.01
CA GLU A 149 -6.20 -17.61 -2.78
C GLU A 149 -6.12 -19.12 -2.98
N ARG A 150 -6.95 -19.86 -2.24
CA ARG A 150 -6.99 -21.33 -2.32
C ARG A 150 -7.56 -21.83 -3.66
N PRO A 151 -6.99 -22.93 -4.21
CA PRO A 151 -6.02 -23.83 -3.57
C PRO A 151 -4.54 -23.49 -3.84
N GLY A 152 -4.21 -22.24 -4.24
CA GLY A 152 -2.84 -21.82 -4.55
C GLY A 152 -2.38 -20.56 -3.80
N LEU A 153 -1.36 -19.91 -4.37
CA LEU A 153 -0.94 -18.56 -4.00
C LEU A 153 -1.22 -17.64 -5.18
N GLY A 154 -1.76 -16.46 -4.91
CA GLY A 154 -1.87 -15.41 -5.90
C GLY A 154 -0.66 -14.48 -5.84
N LEU A 155 -0.17 -14.03 -6.98
CA LEU A 155 0.87 -13.00 -7.07
C LEU A 155 0.23 -11.67 -7.44
N MET A 156 0.56 -10.63 -6.68
CA MET A 156 0.15 -9.26 -6.99
C MET A 156 1.37 -8.47 -7.47
N TYR A 157 1.21 -7.76 -8.59
CA TYR A 157 2.16 -6.80 -9.12
C TYR A 157 1.50 -5.44 -9.20
N GLY A 158 2.22 -4.40 -8.75
CA GLY A 158 1.78 -3.02 -8.81
C GLY A 158 2.86 -2.15 -9.43
N LEU A 159 2.45 -1.26 -10.33
CA LEU A 159 3.31 -0.22 -10.88
C LEU A 159 2.58 1.12 -10.78
N THR A 160 3.12 2.04 -10.01
CA THR A 160 2.61 3.42 -9.91
C THR A 160 3.53 4.31 -10.72
N LEU A 161 2.96 5.07 -11.65
CA LEU A 161 3.72 5.95 -12.53
C LEU A 161 3.70 7.41 -12.06
N LEU A 162 2.67 7.77 -11.31
CA LEU A 162 2.55 9.11 -10.76
C LEU A 162 1.76 9.06 -9.48
N GLU A 163 2.31 9.65 -8.44
CA GLU A 163 1.63 10.02 -7.21
C GLU A 163 1.96 11.49 -6.91
N VAL A 164 0.94 12.26 -6.56
CA VAL A 164 1.08 13.64 -6.12
C VAL A 164 0.30 13.81 -4.83
N GLY A 165 1.00 14.22 -3.78
CA GLY A 165 0.46 14.48 -2.45
C GLY A 165 0.72 15.91 -2.00
N VAL A 166 -0.18 16.45 -1.20
CA VAL A 166 -0.08 17.78 -0.60
C VAL A 166 -0.33 17.66 0.89
N ALA A 167 0.56 18.25 1.69
CA ALA A 167 0.43 18.33 3.14
C ALA A 167 -0.79 19.19 3.54
N LEU A 168 -1.44 18.81 4.64
CA LEU A 168 -2.63 19.46 5.21
C LEU A 168 -2.30 20.34 6.40
#